data_AF-A0A930H5B5-F1
#
_entry.id   AF-A0A930H5B5-F1
#
_cell.length_a   1.000
_cell.length_b   1.000
_cell.length_c   1.000
_cell.angle_alpha   90.00
_cell.angle_beta   90.00
_cell.angle_gamma   90.00
#
_symmetry.space_group_name_H-M   'P 1'
#
loop_
_entity.id
_entity.type
_entity.pdbx_description
1 polymer ?
#
loop_
_entity_poly.entity_id
_entity_poly.type
_entity_poly.pdbx_seq_one_letter_code
_entity_poly.pdbx_strand_id
1 'polypeptide(L)'
;MMNEKDVIKSIATNLSEKRSAAALNNYEVLYNNINYVNKLLDNFINNIIHLEKDIENKIKISDNVNDEFKTNASSKFYFRDIIPRILLNDIEVLKKFSLISKGDDITGIDVKNVHFLKKEFIDYSEFVTITRQTLDSLVSDAYQMILLDEKEMNFHVLTSLKSFELYATKSIRQSLFNEEITHALDEFDNLNYNQRVRGVESNITKCSKKTFGEKLDFIFGEIGLISDTNFIDELKNLFKFSSEFTHIGYISTFFSSAEQTDIVFGSNLGPYLLSTENFNELKYEIIETMIKFLVTVYMASISKTLERIFCTKYSEKIIEEIEEYIKDLMGYVNTRNNEYYFFIRKGLIQSDQTIELPCMCGRINNWKSPHDLSDVYCKSCGSKFNLIEVEGNPGYIMTSSGPAKVIGSDVPDLAEMSFEERKELFEEWEKIMSDTSADNKLKGN
;
A
#
# COMPACT_ATOMS: atom_id res chain seq x y z
N MET A 1 -28.56 15.89 21.97
CA MET A 1 -27.23 16.53 21.99
C MET A 1 -26.59 16.24 23.33
N MET A 2 -25.40 15.63 23.35
CA MET A 2 -24.59 15.54 24.56
C MET A 2 -24.05 16.93 24.91
N ASN A 3 -24.12 17.34 26.17
CA ASN A 3 -23.47 18.56 26.62
C ASN A 3 -21.97 18.31 26.95
N GLU A 4 -21.20 19.37 27.18
CA GLU A 4 -19.76 19.28 27.49
C GLU A 4 -19.45 18.31 28.64
N LYS A 5 -20.31 18.30 29.68
CA LYS A 5 -20.19 17.42 30.85
C LYS A 5 -20.48 15.96 30.50
N ASP A 6 -21.44 15.70 29.61
CA ASP A 6 -21.76 14.35 29.12
C ASP A 6 -20.63 13.81 28.25
N VAL A 7 -19.97 14.68 27.47
CA VAL A 7 -18.79 14.34 26.66
C VAL A 7 -17.63 13.95 27.57
N ILE A 8 -17.23 14.80 28.53
CA ILE A 8 -16.09 14.48 29.41
C ILE A 8 -16.37 13.28 30.31
N LYS A 9 -17.63 13.09 30.76
CA LYS A 9 -18.04 11.89 31.49
C LYS A 9 -17.90 10.64 30.62
N SER A 10 -18.37 10.70 29.38
CA SER A 10 -18.23 9.59 28.43
C SER A 10 -16.77 9.26 28.14
N ILE A 11 -15.91 10.26 27.98
CA ILE A 11 -14.47 10.08 27.82
C ILE A 11 -13.89 9.40 29.07
N ALA A 12 -14.14 9.94 30.26
CA ALA A 12 -13.60 9.39 31.50
C ALA A 12 -14.03 7.93 31.73
N THR A 13 -15.30 7.59 31.50
CA THR A 13 -15.81 6.22 31.66
C THR A 13 -15.26 5.26 30.60
N ASN A 14 -15.27 5.63 29.32
CA ASN A 14 -14.81 4.70 28.26
C ASN A 14 -13.29 4.59 28.17
N LEU A 15 -12.55 5.60 28.63
CA LEU A 15 -11.12 5.44 28.84
C LEU A 15 -10.92 4.55 30.07
N SER A 16 -11.37 4.90 31.28
CA SER A 16 -11.07 4.09 32.49
C SER A 16 -11.51 2.60 32.45
N GLU A 17 -12.52 2.24 31.67
CA GLU A 17 -12.99 0.86 31.50
C GLU A 17 -12.63 0.33 30.10
N LYS A 18 -11.52 -0.41 29.97
CA LYS A 18 -11.23 -1.13 28.72
C LYS A 18 -12.31 -2.20 28.54
N ARG A 19 -13.27 -1.95 27.65
CA ARG A 19 -14.26 -2.95 27.29
C ARG A 19 -13.51 -4.11 26.63
N SER A 20 -13.60 -5.28 27.23
CA SER A 20 -13.18 -6.55 26.64
C SER A 20 -14.13 -6.89 25.49
N ALA A 21 -14.03 -6.14 24.40
CA ALA A 21 -14.87 -6.27 23.24
C ALA A 21 -14.10 -7.04 22.17
N ALA A 22 -14.70 -8.17 21.79
CA ALA A 22 -14.53 -9.00 20.58
C ALA A 22 -13.14 -9.04 19.92
N ALA A 23 -12.58 -10.24 19.86
CA ALA A 23 -11.50 -10.57 18.95
C ALA A 23 -12.02 -10.78 17.51
N LEU A 24 -11.12 -10.67 16.54
CA LEU A 24 -11.35 -11.10 15.17
C LEU A 24 -11.70 -12.60 15.16
N ASN A 25 -12.63 -12.99 14.29
CA ASN A 25 -12.98 -14.40 14.14
C ASN A 25 -11.84 -15.23 13.52
N ASN A 26 -10.79 -14.59 12.95
CA ASN A 26 -9.68 -15.31 12.33
C ASN A 26 -8.33 -14.57 12.31
N TYR A 27 -7.57 -14.69 13.41
CA TYR A 27 -6.20 -14.19 13.50
C TYR A 27 -5.22 -14.85 12.51
N GLU A 28 -5.41 -16.13 12.16
CA GLU A 28 -4.54 -16.86 11.21
C GLU A 28 -4.52 -16.18 9.83
N VAL A 29 -5.70 -15.77 9.35
CA VAL A 29 -5.84 -15.04 8.08
C VAL A 29 -5.10 -13.71 8.14
N LEU A 30 -5.30 -12.94 9.21
CA LEU A 30 -4.63 -11.64 9.40
C LEU A 30 -3.11 -11.79 9.40
N TYR A 31 -2.59 -12.74 10.18
CA TYR A 31 -1.17 -13.06 10.22
C TYR A 31 -0.59 -13.43 8.84
N ASN A 32 -1.30 -14.31 8.11
CA ASN A 32 -0.89 -14.73 6.77
C ASN A 32 -0.90 -13.56 5.78
N ASN A 33 -1.89 -12.68 5.89
CA ASN A 33 -2.04 -11.51 5.03
C ASN A 33 -0.91 -10.49 5.26
N ILE A 34 -0.60 -10.16 6.52
CA ILE A 34 0.51 -9.23 6.83
C ILE A 34 1.83 -9.76 6.29
N ASN A 35 2.16 -11.03 6.56
CA ASN A 35 3.43 -11.62 6.11
C ASN A 35 3.53 -11.66 4.58
N TYR A 36 2.43 -11.96 3.89
CA TYR A 36 2.42 -11.96 2.44
C TYR A 36 2.60 -10.57 1.87
N VAL A 37 1.83 -9.59 2.36
CA VAL A 37 1.86 -8.23 1.86
C VAL A 37 3.20 -7.55 2.17
N ASN A 38 3.81 -7.84 3.33
CA ASN A 38 5.17 -7.42 3.65
C ASN A 38 6.21 -8.00 2.68
N LYS A 39 6.10 -9.30 2.33
CA LYS A 39 6.97 -9.90 1.30
C LYS A 39 6.78 -9.26 -0.07
N LEU A 40 5.55 -8.90 -0.44
CA LEU A 40 5.30 -8.17 -1.69
C LEU A 40 5.96 -6.79 -1.66
N LEU A 41 5.88 -6.07 -0.53
CA LEU A 41 6.55 -4.79 -0.34
C LEU A 41 8.07 -4.92 -0.50
N ASP A 42 8.71 -5.93 0.11
CA ASP A 42 10.14 -6.19 -0.07
C ASP A 42 10.51 -6.46 -1.53
N ASN A 43 9.72 -7.28 -2.23
CA ASN A 43 9.92 -7.55 -3.65
C ASN A 43 9.78 -6.27 -4.49
N PHE A 44 8.79 -5.44 -4.18
CA PHE A 44 8.56 -4.17 -4.85
C PHE A 44 9.70 -3.17 -4.61
N ILE A 45 10.25 -3.11 -3.39
CA ILE A 45 11.44 -2.31 -3.09
C ILE A 45 12.63 -2.76 -3.96
N ASN A 46 12.80 -4.07 -4.17
CA ASN A 46 13.84 -4.57 -5.07
C ASN A 46 13.61 -4.12 -6.52
N ASN A 47 12.35 -4.10 -6.99
CA ASN A 47 12.02 -3.56 -8.30
C ASN A 47 12.37 -2.07 -8.42
N ILE A 48 12.09 -1.26 -7.38
CA ILE A 48 12.49 0.16 -7.35
C ILE A 48 14.03 0.30 -7.36
N ILE A 49 14.77 -0.57 -6.67
CA ILE A 49 16.25 -0.58 -6.71
C ILE A 49 16.76 -0.87 -8.13
N HIS A 50 16.11 -1.77 -8.86
CA HIS A 50 16.46 -2.05 -10.25
C HIS A 50 16.16 -0.84 -11.16
N LEU A 51 14.98 -0.25 -10.99
CA LEU A 51 14.56 0.96 -11.70
C LEU A 51 15.50 2.15 -11.45
N GLU A 52 15.84 2.42 -10.20
CA GLU A 52 16.75 3.51 -9.82
C GLU A 52 18.11 3.36 -10.50
N LYS A 53 18.69 2.16 -10.50
CA LYS A 53 19.96 1.89 -11.20
C LYS A 53 19.86 2.11 -12.70
N ASP A 54 18.74 1.71 -13.32
CA ASP A 54 18.55 1.93 -14.75
C ASP A 54 18.45 3.43 -15.07
N ILE A 55 17.70 4.19 -14.25
CA ILE A 55 17.61 5.64 -14.33
C ILE A 55 18.99 6.28 -14.15
N GLU A 56 19.73 5.93 -13.10
CA GLU A 56 21.06 6.50 -12.80
C GLU A 56 22.04 6.30 -13.97
N ASN A 57 22.00 5.13 -14.61
CA ASN A 57 22.87 4.81 -15.74
C ASN A 57 22.45 5.55 -17.02
N LYS A 58 21.15 5.61 -17.31
CA LYS A 58 20.63 6.20 -18.55
C LYS A 58 20.62 7.72 -18.52
N ILE A 59 20.35 8.34 -17.36
CA ILE A 59 20.23 9.80 -17.22
C ILE A 59 21.56 10.52 -17.45
N LYS A 60 22.70 9.82 -17.26
CA LYS A 60 24.06 10.33 -17.51
C LYS A 60 24.42 10.43 -19.00
N ILE A 61 23.63 9.85 -19.89
CA ILE A 61 23.85 9.91 -21.34
C ILE A 61 23.03 11.07 -21.92
N SER A 62 23.71 12.10 -22.45
CA SER A 62 23.04 13.32 -22.94
C SER A 62 22.05 13.06 -24.09
N ASP A 63 22.28 12.04 -24.92
CA ASP A 63 21.36 11.68 -26.01
C ASP A 63 20.07 11.01 -25.53
N ASN A 64 20.02 10.59 -24.27
CA ASN A 64 18.84 9.96 -23.69
C ASN A 64 17.86 10.98 -23.12
N VAL A 65 18.30 12.20 -22.82
CA VAL A 65 17.51 13.22 -22.12
C VAL A 65 17.08 14.36 -23.03
N ASN A 66 15.98 15.03 -22.68
CA ASN A 66 15.48 16.18 -23.40
C ASN A 66 16.46 17.37 -23.34
N ASP A 67 16.36 18.29 -24.30
CA ASP A 67 17.36 19.35 -24.52
C ASP A 67 17.65 20.21 -23.29
N GLU A 68 16.64 20.49 -22.48
CA GLU A 68 16.76 21.28 -21.25
C GLU A 68 17.61 20.60 -20.14
N PHE A 69 17.91 19.30 -20.26
CA PHE A 69 18.74 18.54 -19.33
C PHE A 69 20.16 18.27 -19.89
N LYS A 70 20.44 18.56 -21.16
CA LYS A 70 21.69 18.13 -21.82
C LYS A 70 22.93 18.88 -21.33
N THR A 71 22.80 20.16 -21.05
CA THR A 71 23.94 21.06 -20.77
C THR A 71 23.69 21.94 -19.56
N ASN A 72 24.75 22.29 -18.85
CA ASN A 72 24.73 23.16 -17.67
C ASN A 72 24.32 24.62 -17.94
N ALA A 73 23.96 24.96 -19.18
CA ALA A 73 23.32 26.23 -19.51
C ALA A 73 21.90 26.34 -18.92
N SER A 74 21.26 25.20 -18.65
CA SER A 74 19.97 25.10 -17.97
C SER A 74 20.19 24.60 -16.54
N SER A 75 19.52 25.20 -15.56
CA SER A 75 19.49 24.71 -14.17
C SER A 75 18.98 23.27 -14.09
N LYS A 76 18.13 22.86 -15.03
CA LYS A 76 17.58 21.50 -15.06
C LYS A 76 18.61 20.41 -15.31
N PHE A 77 19.78 20.74 -15.87
CA PHE A 77 20.90 19.82 -16.02
C PHE A 77 21.26 19.10 -14.72
N TYR A 78 21.22 19.82 -13.59
CA TYR A 78 21.62 19.27 -12.29
C TYR A 78 20.61 18.26 -11.73
N PHE A 79 19.35 18.24 -12.22
CA PHE A 79 18.40 17.19 -11.83
C PHE A 79 18.83 15.79 -12.28
N ARG A 80 19.77 15.67 -13.22
CA ARG A 80 20.35 14.39 -13.62
C ARG A 80 21.09 13.70 -12.49
N ASP A 81 21.69 14.47 -11.59
CA ASP A 81 22.38 13.96 -10.40
C ASP A 81 21.46 13.93 -9.17
N ILE A 82 20.46 14.82 -9.09
CA ILE A 82 19.55 14.92 -7.94
C ILE A 82 18.51 13.79 -7.96
N ILE A 83 17.89 13.49 -9.10
CA ILE A 83 16.77 12.53 -9.18
C ILE A 83 17.16 11.12 -8.71
N PRO A 84 18.28 10.52 -9.17
CA PRO A 84 18.72 9.23 -8.63
C PRO A 84 18.96 9.27 -7.11
N ARG A 85 19.44 10.38 -6.57
CA ARG A 85 19.67 10.54 -5.13
C ARG A 85 18.38 10.62 -4.33
N ILE A 86 17.33 11.25 -4.88
CA ILE A 86 15.98 11.24 -4.29
C ILE A 86 15.46 9.80 -4.25
N LEU A 87 15.52 9.07 -5.36
CA LEU A 87 15.07 7.67 -5.42
C LEU A 87 15.84 6.76 -4.44
N LEU A 88 17.16 6.97 -4.30
CA LEU A 88 17.96 6.24 -3.30
C LEU A 88 17.53 6.54 -1.87
N ASN A 89 17.23 7.80 -1.55
CA ASN A 89 16.69 8.17 -0.23
C ASN A 89 15.33 7.50 0.02
N ASP A 90 14.45 7.54 -0.97
CA ASP A 90 13.12 6.94 -0.92
C ASP A 90 13.17 5.43 -0.69
N ILE A 91 14.11 4.73 -1.35
CA ILE A 91 14.38 3.31 -1.13
C ILE A 91 14.76 3.04 0.32
N GLU A 92 15.62 3.86 0.94
CA GLU A 92 16.02 3.66 2.34
C GLU A 92 14.87 3.93 3.32
N VAL A 93 14.04 4.94 3.04
CA VAL A 93 12.80 5.19 3.80
C VAL A 93 11.85 4.00 3.69
N LEU A 94 11.68 3.44 2.49
CA LEU A 94 10.84 2.28 2.24
C LEU A 94 11.35 1.00 2.90
N LYS A 95 12.67 0.75 2.88
CA LYS A 95 13.27 -0.37 3.62
C LYS A 95 12.98 -0.27 5.11
N LYS A 96 13.08 0.93 5.69
CA LYS A 96 12.75 1.16 7.09
C LYS A 96 11.26 0.89 7.36
N PHE A 97 10.36 1.35 6.50
CA PHE A 97 8.93 1.03 6.61
C PHE A 97 8.66 -0.48 6.52
N SER A 98 9.26 -1.17 5.54
CA SER A 98 9.08 -2.61 5.37
C SER A 98 9.55 -3.42 6.58
N LEU A 99 10.70 -3.04 7.16
CA LEU A 99 11.25 -3.70 8.35
C LEU A 99 10.30 -3.64 9.55
N ILE A 100 9.72 -2.47 9.82
CA ILE A 100 8.79 -2.27 10.96
C ILE A 100 7.40 -2.87 10.66
N SER A 101 7.04 -2.97 9.38
CA SER A 101 5.76 -3.52 8.91
C SER A 101 5.70 -5.06 8.93
N LYS A 102 6.77 -5.73 9.34
CA LYS A 102 6.84 -7.19 9.33
C LYS A 102 5.81 -7.82 10.28
N GLY A 103 5.32 -9.01 9.90
CA GLY A 103 4.49 -9.83 10.79
C GLY A 103 5.27 -10.24 12.04
N ASP A 104 4.55 -10.51 13.13
CA ASP A 104 5.17 -10.96 14.37
C ASP A 104 5.86 -12.32 14.19
N ASP A 105 6.95 -12.57 14.91
CA ASP A 105 7.53 -13.91 14.96
C ASP A 105 6.83 -14.73 16.04
N ILE A 106 6.04 -15.71 15.61
CA ILE A 106 5.28 -16.60 16.48
C ILE A 106 5.99 -17.95 16.72
N THR A 107 7.22 -18.11 16.21
CA THR A 107 7.96 -19.36 16.31
C THR A 107 8.22 -19.73 17.77
N GLY A 108 7.69 -20.87 18.21
CA GLY A 108 7.87 -21.35 19.58
C GLY A 108 7.04 -20.60 20.64
N ILE A 109 6.04 -19.82 20.23
CA ILE A 109 5.10 -19.20 21.16
C ILE A 109 4.08 -20.23 21.68
N ASP A 110 3.94 -20.30 23.00
CA ASP A 110 3.00 -21.11 23.75
C ASP A 110 2.33 -20.27 24.86
N VAL A 111 1.46 -20.90 25.66
CA VAL A 111 0.69 -20.19 26.71
C VAL A 111 1.60 -19.60 27.80
N LYS A 112 2.81 -20.13 28.01
CA LYS A 112 3.75 -19.67 29.03
C LYS A 112 4.50 -18.42 28.59
N ASN A 113 4.75 -18.26 27.30
CA ASN A 113 5.57 -17.18 26.75
C ASN A 113 4.82 -16.22 25.82
N VAL A 114 3.50 -16.38 25.64
CA VAL A 114 2.63 -15.50 24.83
C VAL A 114 2.73 -14.01 25.19
N HIS A 115 3.12 -13.69 26.42
CA HIS A 115 3.35 -12.31 26.88
C HIS A 115 4.45 -11.58 26.08
N PHE A 116 5.34 -12.29 25.39
CA PHE A 116 6.33 -11.68 24.49
C PHE A 116 5.70 -11.10 23.21
N LEU A 117 4.47 -11.47 22.86
CA LEU A 117 3.74 -10.89 21.72
C LEU A 117 2.98 -9.59 22.08
N LYS A 118 2.99 -9.19 23.36
CA LYS A 118 2.22 -8.04 23.83
C LYS A 118 2.65 -6.78 23.09
N LYS A 119 1.65 -6.02 22.61
CA LYS A 119 1.87 -4.75 21.93
C LYS A 119 1.53 -3.59 22.84
N GLU A 120 2.47 -2.68 22.97
CA GLU A 120 2.41 -1.53 23.86
C GLU A 120 2.53 -0.23 23.07
N PHE A 121 2.45 0.89 23.78
CA PHE A 121 2.51 2.22 23.17
C PHE A 121 3.69 2.40 22.23
N ILE A 122 4.86 1.83 22.57
CA ILE A 122 6.07 1.95 21.78
C ILE A 122 5.93 1.29 20.40
N ASP A 123 5.28 0.12 20.30
CA ASP A 123 5.05 -0.59 19.03
C ASP A 123 4.17 0.25 18.10
N TYR A 124 3.06 0.76 18.62
CA TYR A 124 2.16 1.61 17.86
C TYR A 124 2.83 2.92 17.47
N SER A 125 3.52 3.57 18.41
CA SER A 125 4.20 4.83 18.18
C SER A 125 5.28 4.68 17.11
N GLU A 126 6.09 3.62 17.16
CA GLU A 126 7.11 3.35 16.17
C GLU A 126 6.50 3.15 14.78
N PHE A 127 5.51 2.26 14.66
CA PHE A 127 4.87 1.94 13.38
C PHE A 127 4.17 3.14 12.75
N VAL A 128 3.42 3.90 13.56
CA VAL A 128 2.69 5.08 13.08
C VAL A 128 3.64 6.24 12.76
N THR A 129 4.74 6.39 13.51
CA THR A 129 5.79 7.38 13.19
C THR A 129 6.46 7.06 11.87
N ILE A 130 6.84 5.80 11.62
CA ILE A 130 7.49 5.44 10.35
C ILE A 130 6.52 5.57 9.18
N THR A 131 5.23 5.26 9.37
CA THR A 131 4.19 5.47 8.36
C THR A 131 4.11 6.94 7.96
N ARG A 132 4.05 7.85 8.95
CA ARG A 132 4.04 9.30 8.71
C ARG A 132 5.29 9.76 7.96
N GLN A 133 6.47 9.35 8.44
CA GLN A 133 7.74 9.72 7.82
C GLN A 133 7.82 9.26 6.37
N THR A 134 7.33 8.05 6.09
CA THR A 134 7.32 7.47 4.74
C THR A 134 6.38 8.25 3.82
N LEU A 135 5.14 8.50 4.25
CA LEU A 135 4.20 9.29 3.46
C LEU A 135 4.71 10.71 3.19
N ASP A 136 5.20 11.40 4.23
CA ASP A 136 5.66 12.78 4.10
C ASP A 136 6.87 12.90 3.16
N SER A 137 7.85 11.99 3.30
CA SER A 137 9.02 11.95 2.42
C SER A 137 8.57 11.70 0.99
N LEU A 138 7.90 10.58 0.72
CA LEU A 138 7.56 10.18 -0.64
C LEU A 138 6.62 11.17 -1.34
N VAL A 139 5.68 11.81 -0.61
CA VAL A 139 4.83 12.87 -1.17
C VAL A 139 5.64 14.13 -1.45
N SER A 140 6.55 14.52 -0.55
CA SER A 140 7.40 15.68 -0.77
C SER A 140 8.35 15.46 -1.94
N ASP A 141 8.95 14.28 -2.03
CA ASP A 141 9.88 13.89 -3.07
C ASP A 141 9.17 13.74 -4.43
N ALA A 142 7.99 13.09 -4.48
CA ALA A 142 7.15 13.06 -5.67
C ALA A 142 6.75 14.46 -6.17
N TYR A 143 6.37 15.36 -5.26
CA TYR A 143 6.06 16.75 -5.58
C TYR A 143 7.26 17.47 -6.23
N GLN A 144 8.45 17.31 -5.66
CA GLN A 144 9.67 17.92 -6.20
C GLN A 144 10.10 17.30 -7.54
N MET A 145 10.00 15.97 -7.66
CA MET A 145 10.32 15.23 -8.89
C MET A 145 9.40 15.64 -10.04
N ILE A 146 8.10 15.82 -9.80
CA ILE A 146 7.18 16.28 -10.85
C ILE A 146 7.50 17.71 -11.27
N LEU A 147 7.77 18.60 -10.32
CA LEU A 147 8.00 20.02 -10.61
C LEU A 147 9.28 20.28 -11.39
N LEU A 148 10.39 19.64 -11.01
CA LEU A 148 11.74 19.91 -11.56
C LEU A 148 12.08 21.41 -11.56
N ASP A 149 11.75 22.09 -10.47
CA ASP A 149 11.99 23.52 -10.28
C ASP A 149 13.09 23.74 -9.23
N GLU A 150 14.14 24.47 -9.62
CA GLU A 150 15.32 24.69 -8.81
C GLU A 150 15.04 25.46 -7.51
N LYS A 151 14.11 26.41 -7.52
CA LYS A 151 13.79 27.22 -6.34
C LYS A 151 12.95 26.44 -5.35
N GLU A 152 12.05 25.59 -5.83
CA GLU A 152 11.30 24.63 -5.01
C GLU A 152 12.25 23.64 -4.34
N MET A 153 13.17 23.05 -5.12
CA MET A 153 14.17 22.12 -4.59
C MET A 153 15.08 22.79 -3.56
N ASN A 154 15.57 24.00 -3.85
CA ASN A 154 16.41 24.77 -2.93
C ASN A 154 15.69 25.03 -1.60
N PHE A 155 14.39 25.35 -1.61
CA PHE A 155 13.65 25.57 -0.37
C PHE A 155 13.68 24.32 0.53
N HIS A 156 13.41 23.14 -0.04
CA HIS A 156 13.41 21.89 0.70
C HIS A 156 14.80 21.54 1.22
N VAL A 157 15.81 21.58 0.36
CA VAL A 157 17.18 21.20 0.71
C VAL A 157 17.80 22.16 1.71
N LEU A 158 17.70 23.49 1.50
CA LEU A 158 18.29 24.48 2.39
C LEU A 158 17.60 24.52 3.76
N THR A 159 16.28 24.31 3.82
CA THR A 159 15.56 24.17 5.11
C THR A 159 16.04 22.94 5.88
N SER A 160 16.23 21.81 5.20
CA SER A 160 16.75 20.59 5.79
C SER A 160 18.20 20.75 6.25
N LEU A 161 19.08 21.25 5.37
CA LEU A 161 20.49 21.52 5.68
C LEU A 161 20.64 22.47 6.84
N LYS A 162 19.83 23.54 6.92
CA LYS A 162 19.89 24.48 8.04
C LYS A 162 19.52 23.82 9.37
N SER A 163 18.47 23.01 9.37
CA SER A 163 18.04 22.27 10.56
C SER A 163 19.10 21.26 10.98
N PHE A 164 19.71 20.57 10.00
CA PHE A 164 20.76 19.60 10.22
C PHE A 164 22.06 20.23 10.72
N GLU A 165 22.42 21.41 10.20
CA GLU A 165 23.62 22.17 10.59
C GLU A 165 23.68 22.38 12.11
N LEU A 166 22.55 22.70 12.74
CA LEU A 166 22.43 22.96 14.18
C LEU A 166 22.84 21.78 15.05
N TYR A 167 22.70 20.55 14.56
CA TYR A 167 23.02 19.32 15.27
C TYR A 167 24.18 18.54 14.65
N ALA A 168 24.73 19.00 13.52
CA ALA A 168 25.82 18.35 12.83
C ALA A 168 27.09 18.30 13.70
N THR A 169 27.62 17.08 13.89
CA THR A 169 28.88 16.87 14.61
C THR A 169 30.05 17.51 13.85
N LYS A 170 31.18 17.74 14.54
CA LYS A 170 32.37 18.35 13.93
C LYS A 170 32.85 17.62 12.67
N SER A 171 32.85 16.29 12.69
CA SER A 171 33.27 15.47 11.55
C SER A 171 32.34 15.65 10.34
N ILE A 172 31.03 15.68 10.58
CA ILE A 172 30.02 15.90 9.53
C ILE A 172 30.13 17.32 8.97
N ARG A 173 30.33 18.31 9.84
CA ARG A 173 30.52 19.70 9.43
C ARG A 173 31.68 19.85 8.44
N GLN A 174 32.82 19.22 8.74
CA GLN A 174 33.99 19.26 7.86
C GLN A 174 33.78 18.59 6.49
N SER A 175 32.95 17.54 6.42
CA SER A 175 32.73 16.80 5.18
C SER A 175 31.61 17.37 4.31
N LEU A 176 30.54 17.92 4.92
CA LEU A 176 29.31 18.30 4.21
C LEU A 176 29.18 19.81 3.98
N PHE A 177 29.68 20.64 4.90
CA PHE A 177 29.53 22.09 4.85
C PHE A 177 30.79 22.72 4.29
N ASN A 178 30.99 22.54 2.98
CA ASN A 178 32.04 23.23 2.24
C ASN A 178 31.71 24.73 2.06
N GLU A 179 32.61 25.47 1.43
CA GLU A 179 32.46 26.93 1.24
C GLU A 179 31.19 27.28 0.44
N GLU A 180 30.86 26.50 -0.60
CA GLU A 180 29.70 26.71 -1.46
C GLU A 180 28.37 26.52 -0.69
N ILE A 181 28.25 25.43 0.07
CA ILE A 181 27.07 25.15 0.91
C ILE A 181 26.93 26.18 2.02
N THR A 182 28.06 26.60 2.63
CA THR A 182 28.05 27.63 3.67
C THR A 182 27.56 28.96 3.10
N HIS A 183 28.06 29.37 1.94
CA HIS A 183 27.59 30.59 1.27
C HIS A 183 26.11 30.52 0.92
N ALA A 184 25.62 29.38 0.42
CA ALA A 184 24.20 29.20 0.11
C ALA A 184 23.31 29.29 1.38
N LEU A 185 23.78 28.75 2.51
CA LEU A 185 23.08 28.86 3.79
C LEU A 185 23.10 30.28 4.35
N ASP A 186 24.20 31.01 4.19
CA ASP A 186 24.30 32.42 4.59
C ASP A 186 23.33 33.28 3.75
N GLU A 187 23.24 33.04 2.44
CA GLU A 187 22.26 33.71 1.58
C GLU A 187 20.82 33.37 1.98
N PHE A 188 20.56 32.10 2.32
CA PHE A 188 19.26 31.65 2.82
C PHE A 188 18.89 32.26 4.17
N ASP A 189 19.86 32.47 5.06
CA ASP A 189 19.64 33.10 6.37
C ASP A 189 19.39 34.61 6.29
N ASN A 190 19.84 35.25 5.22
CA ASN A 190 19.53 36.65 4.92
C ASN A 190 18.11 36.87 4.39
N LEU A 191 17.37 35.81 4.04
CA LEU A 191 15.96 35.90 3.66
C LEU A 191 15.07 36.24 4.86
N ASN A 192 13.98 36.96 4.61
CA ASN A 192 13.02 37.25 5.68
C ASN A 192 12.24 35.99 6.12
N TYR A 193 11.60 36.04 7.29
CA TYR A 193 10.85 34.91 7.85
C TYR A 193 9.82 34.31 6.88
N ASN A 194 9.10 35.14 6.11
CA ASN A 194 8.10 34.63 5.17
C ASN A 194 8.75 33.90 3.99
N GLN A 195 9.88 34.37 3.49
CA GLN A 195 10.62 33.70 2.43
C GLN A 195 11.27 32.41 2.93
N ARG A 196 11.95 32.46 4.08
CA ARG A 196 12.70 31.33 4.64
C ARG A 196 11.83 30.23 5.24
N VAL A 197 10.77 30.58 5.97
CA VAL A 197 9.94 29.62 6.73
C VAL A 197 8.62 29.34 6.01
N ARG A 198 8.02 30.36 5.40
CA ARG A 198 6.75 30.20 4.67
C ARG A 198 6.94 29.97 3.18
N GLY A 199 8.19 29.90 2.70
CA GLY A 199 8.52 29.65 1.29
C GLY A 199 7.91 30.64 0.30
N VAL A 200 7.76 31.91 0.71
CA VAL A 200 7.46 32.97 -0.25
C VAL A 200 8.62 33.10 -1.24
N GLU A 201 8.33 33.30 -2.52
CA GLU A 201 9.35 33.37 -3.56
C GLU A 201 10.43 34.43 -3.24
N SER A 202 11.67 34.03 -3.49
CA SER A 202 12.89 34.83 -3.38
C SER A 202 13.77 34.61 -4.61
N ASN A 203 14.98 35.17 -4.56
CA ASN A 203 15.96 34.97 -5.63
C ASN A 203 16.46 33.51 -5.69
N ILE A 204 16.50 32.81 -4.55
CA ILE A 204 17.10 31.46 -4.45
C ILE A 204 16.09 30.36 -4.14
N THR A 205 14.93 30.66 -3.56
CA THR A 205 13.96 29.67 -3.07
C THR A 205 12.51 30.08 -3.32
N LYS A 206 11.60 29.10 -3.38
CA LYS A 206 10.14 29.29 -3.30
C LYS A 206 9.48 28.00 -2.80
N CYS A 207 8.27 28.07 -2.25
CA CYS A 207 7.45 26.92 -1.89
C CYS A 207 5.97 27.23 -2.18
N SER A 208 5.47 26.70 -3.29
CA SER A 208 4.10 26.96 -3.73
C SER A 208 3.07 26.12 -2.97
N LYS A 209 3.43 24.89 -2.57
CA LYS A 209 2.58 23.94 -1.83
C LYS A 209 3.24 23.58 -0.50
N LYS A 210 2.68 24.10 0.60
CA LYS A 210 3.35 24.10 1.92
C LYS A 210 2.95 22.91 2.76
N THR A 211 1.71 22.50 2.66
CA THR A 211 1.16 21.41 3.46
C THR A 211 1.21 20.09 2.68
N PHE A 212 1.23 18.98 3.42
CA PHE A 212 1.09 17.63 2.86
C PHE A 212 -0.13 17.53 1.94
N GLY A 213 -1.28 18.04 2.38
CA GLY A 213 -2.52 18.03 1.59
C GLY A 213 -2.41 18.80 0.28
N GLU A 214 -1.83 20.00 0.29
CA GLU A 214 -1.64 20.81 -0.92
C GLU A 214 -0.69 20.16 -1.95
N LYS A 215 0.36 19.48 -1.48
CA LYS A 215 1.26 18.72 -2.34
C LYS A 215 0.56 17.51 -2.94
N LEU A 216 -0.22 16.79 -2.13
CA LEU A 216 -0.98 15.64 -2.59
C LEU A 216 -2.04 16.03 -3.63
N ASP A 217 -2.77 17.13 -3.40
CA ASP A 217 -3.74 17.68 -4.36
C ASP A 217 -3.07 18.03 -5.68
N PHE A 218 -1.87 18.61 -5.64
CA PHE A 218 -1.08 18.89 -6.83
C PHE A 218 -0.67 17.62 -7.57
N ILE A 219 -0.14 16.61 -6.85
CA ILE A 219 0.29 15.34 -7.46
C ILE A 219 -0.88 14.66 -8.16
N PHE A 220 -2.04 14.53 -7.48
CA PHE A 220 -3.26 13.97 -8.06
C PHE A 220 -3.71 14.73 -9.32
N GLY A 221 -3.49 16.05 -9.34
CA GLY A 221 -3.66 16.89 -10.52
C GLY A 221 -2.79 16.47 -11.70
N GLU A 222 -1.49 16.32 -11.46
CA GLU A 222 -0.50 16.04 -12.51
C GLU A 222 -0.55 14.60 -13.05
N ILE A 223 -0.95 13.63 -12.23
CA ILE A 223 -1.08 12.22 -12.62
C ILE A 223 -2.49 11.85 -13.09
N GLY A 224 -3.43 12.80 -13.15
CA GLY A 224 -4.76 12.60 -13.71
C GLY A 224 -5.75 11.85 -12.80
N LEU A 225 -5.54 11.86 -11.47
CA LEU A 225 -6.38 11.16 -10.48
C LEU A 225 -7.29 12.10 -9.67
N ILE A 226 -7.53 13.33 -10.12
CA ILE A 226 -8.34 14.34 -9.40
C ILE A 226 -9.74 13.83 -9.01
N SER A 227 -10.32 12.92 -9.80
CA SER A 227 -11.65 12.35 -9.52
C SER A 227 -11.69 11.32 -8.39
N ASP A 228 -10.54 10.79 -7.95
CA ASP A 228 -10.48 9.82 -6.85
C ASP A 228 -10.42 10.54 -5.48
N THR A 229 -11.53 11.22 -5.15
CA THR A 229 -11.66 12.00 -3.91
C THR A 229 -11.63 11.12 -2.66
N ASN A 230 -12.03 9.86 -2.78
CA ASN A 230 -12.03 8.95 -1.64
C ASN A 230 -10.60 8.58 -1.24
N PHE A 231 -9.75 8.27 -2.21
CA PHE A 231 -8.40 7.84 -1.91
C PHE A 231 -7.50 9.00 -1.43
N ILE A 232 -7.65 10.20 -1.99
CA ILE A 232 -6.91 11.37 -1.51
C ILE A 232 -7.25 11.70 -0.05
N ASP A 233 -8.52 11.57 0.34
CA ASP A 233 -8.97 11.78 1.72
C ASP A 233 -8.48 10.67 2.63
N GLU A 234 -8.43 9.42 2.17
CA GLU A 234 -7.82 8.29 2.89
C GLU A 234 -6.36 8.58 3.27
N LEU A 235 -5.55 9.07 2.31
CA LEU A 235 -4.14 9.42 2.56
C LEU A 235 -3.97 10.61 3.51
N LYS A 236 -4.81 11.65 3.37
CA LYS A 236 -4.82 12.80 4.29
C LYS A 236 -5.22 12.37 5.70
N ASN A 237 -6.18 11.46 5.82
CA ASN A 237 -6.61 10.90 7.10
C ASN A 237 -5.51 10.03 7.73
N LEU A 238 -4.82 9.18 6.95
CA LEU A 238 -3.69 8.39 7.46
C LEU A 238 -2.55 9.28 7.95
N PHE A 239 -2.19 10.32 7.20
CA PHE A 239 -1.17 11.30 7.61
C PHE A 239 -1.57 12.03 8.90
N LYS A 240 -2.84 12.46 9.00
CA LYS A 240 -3.40 13.14 10.17
C LYS A 240 -3.45 12.22 11.40
N PHE A 241 -4.03 11.02 11.25
CA PHE A 241 -4.06 9.98 12.26
C PHE A 241 -2.65 9.76 12.82
N SER A 242 -1.67 9.62 11.93
CA SER A 242 -0.30 9.38 12.35
C SER A 242 0.34 10.55 13.10
N SER A 243 -0.04 11.77 12.76
CA SER A 243 0.34 12.99 13.49
C SER A 243 -0.28 13.03 14.89
N GLU A 244 -1.59 12.80 14.98
CA GLU A 244 -2.32 12.93 16.25
C GLU A 244 -1.96 11.83 17.23
N PHE A 245 -1.71 10.62 16.73
CA PHE A 245 -1.27 9.47 17.52
C PHE A 245 0.07 9.75 18.21
N THR A 246 1.00 10.42 17.53
CA THR A 246 2.36 10.70 18.01
C THR A 246 2.46 11.98 18.85
N HIS A 247 1.69 13.01 18.52
CA HIS A 247 1.79 14.33 19.19
C HIS A 247 0.79 14.57 20.32
N ILE A 248 -0.42 14.02 20.23
CA ILE A 248 -1.51 14.29 21.19
C ILE A 248 -1.83 13.04 22.00
N GLY A 249 -1.75 11.86 21.40
CA GLY A 249 -1.47 10.58 22.05
C GLY A 249 -2.37 10.10 23.20
N TYR A 250 -3.38 10.84 23.66
CA TYR A 250 -4.10 10.50 24.89
C TYR A 250 -4.86 9.18 24.78
N ILE A 251 -5.57 8.97 23.67
CA ILE A 251 -6.31 7.73 23.42
C ILE A 251 -5.35 6.57 23.17
N SER A 252 -4.29 6.80 22.39
CA SER A 252 -3.31 5.77 22.05
C SER A 252 -2.51 5.31 23.25
N THR A 253 -1.98 6.25 24.04
CA THR A 253 -1.29 5.97 25.30
C THR A 253 -2.23 5.20 26.21
N PHE A 254 -3.44 5.71 26.45
CA PHE A 254 -4.38 5.03 27.34
C PHE A 254 -4.71 3.59 26.88
N PHE A 255 -4.97 3.39 25.59
CA PHE A 255 -5.31 2.08 25.02
C PHE A 255 -4.17 1.05 25.17
N SER A 256 -2.93 1.51 25.05
CA SER A 256 -1.73 0.69 24.94
C SER A 256 -0.82 0.68 26.18
N SER A 257 -1.08 1.53 27.18
CA SER A 257 -0.30 1.67 28.41
C SER A 257 -1.02 1.15 29.67
N ALA A 258 -2.21 0.58 29.54
CA ALA A 258 -2.93 0.03 30.69
C ALA A 258 -2.21 -1.23 31.24
N GLU A 259 -1.91 -1.26 32.54
CA GLU A 259 -1.34 -2.42 33.25
C GLU A 259 -2.32 -3.61 33.40
N GLN A 260 -3.49 -3.54 32.75
CA GLN A 260 -4.48 -4.61 32.82
C GLN A 260 -3.97 -5.88 32.14
N THR A 261 -4.35 -7.03 32.70
CA THR A 261 -4.05 -8.35 32.14
C THR A 261 -4.65 -8.47 30.74
N ASP A 262 -3.79 -8.73 29.76
CA ASP A 262 -4.21 -8.93 28.37
C ASP A 262 -4.97 -10.25 28.21
N ILE A 263 -5.89 -10.31 27.25
CA ILE A 263 -6.71 -11.49 27.00
C ILE A 263 -5.95 -12.43 26.08
N VAL A 264 -5.80 -13.69 26.50
CA VAL A 264 -5.16 -14.74 25.69
C VAL A 264 -6.23 -15.46 24.88
N PHE A 265 -6.07 -15.45 23.57
CA PHE A 265 -6.87 -16.23 22.62
C PHE A 265 -6.06 -17.41 22.07
N GLY A 266 -6.75 -18.33 21.38
CA GLY A 266 -6.14 -19.49 20.74
C GLY A 266 -6.48 -19.54 19.25
N SER A 267 -5.50 -19.91 18.44
CA SER A 267 -5.65 -20.16 17.01
C SER A 267 -4.90 -21.44 16.60
N ASN A 268 -5.01 -21.85 15.33
CA ASN A 268 -4.21 -22.95 14.79
C ASN A 268 -2.70 -22.64 14.75
N LEU A 269 -2.34 -21.36 14.79
CA LEU A 269 -0.96 -20.88 14.83
C LEU A 269 -0.36 -20.89 16.25
N GLY A 270 -1.20 -21.07 17.27
CA GLY A 270 -0.83 -20.95 18.68
C GLY A 270 -1.64 -19.87 19.42
N PRO A 271 -1.30 -19.62 20.69
CA PRO A 271 -1.94 -18.58 21.48
C PRO A 271 -1.47 -17.18 21.05
N TYR A 272 -2.36 -16.20 21.16
CA TYR A 272 -2.08 -14.79 20.85
C TYR A 272 -2.82 -13.87 21.83
N LEU A 273 -2.49 -12.57 21.82
CA LEU A 273 -3.10 -11.58 22.71
C LEU A 273 -4.04 -10.63 21.96
N LEU A 274 -5.01 -10.07 22.68
CA LEU A 274 -5.88 -9.01 22.15
C LEU A 274 -5.07 -7.79 21.68
N SER A 275 -4.00 -7.41 22.39
CA SER A 275 -3.11 -6.33 21.94
C SER A 275 -2.41 -6.66 20.62
N THR A 276 -1.95 -7.90 20.46
CA THR A 276 -1.30 -8.39 19.23
C THR A 276 -2.26 -8.36 18.06
N GLU A 277 -3.50 -8.77 18.24
CA GLU A 277 -4.52 -8.75 17.19
C GLU A 277 -4.86 -7.32 16.76
N ASN A 278 -5.24 -6.44 17.71
CA ASN A 278 -5.58 -5.03 17.42
C ASN A 278 -4.43 -4.28 16.72
N PHE A 279 -3.18 -4.54 17.11
CA PHE A 279 -2.03 -3.92 16.47
C PHE A 279 -1.86 -4.43 15.04
N ASN A 280 -2.03 -5.72 14.82
CA ASN A 280 -1.90 -6.32 13.50
C ASN A 280 -3.05 -5.92 12.56
N GLU A 281 -4.27 -5.67 13.07
CA GLU A 281 -5.36 -5.09 12.27
C GLU A 281 -4.96 -3.72 11.73
N LEU A 282 -4.58 -2.79 12.61
CA LEU A 282 -4.12 -1.46 12.22
C LEU A 282 -2.91 -1.55 11.27
N LYS A 283 -1.97 -2.46 11.57
CA LYS A 283 -0.81 -2.70 10.72
C LYS A 283 -1.22 -3.10 9.31
N TYR A 284 -2.14 -4.05 9.20
CA TYR A 284 -2.62 -4.53 7.90
C TYR A 284 -3.31 -3.43 7.10
N GLU A 285 -4.21 -2.67 7.72
CA GLU A 285 -4.89 -1.53 7.09
C GLU A 285 -3.89 -0.50 6.55
N ILE A 286 -2.89 -0.13 7.37
CA ILE A 286 -1.87 0.83 6.97
C ILE A 286 -1.02 0.29 5.81
N ILE A 287 -0.59 -0.98 5.86
CA ILE A 287 0.22 -1.55 4.78
C ILE A 287 -0.57 -1.60 3.47
N GLU A 288 -1.86 -1.97 3.50
CA GLU A 288 -2.72 -1.96 2.31
C GLU A 288 -2.83 -0.56 1.70
N THR A 289 -3.14 0.46 2.52
CA THR A 289 -3.20 1.86 2.06
C THR A 289 -1.84 2.33 1.51
N MET A 290 -0.73 1.95 2.15
CA MET A 290 0.62 2.29 1.71
C MET A 290 0.98 1.66 0.37
N ILE A 291 0.64 0.39 0.13
CA ILE A 291 0.86 -0.24 -1.17
C ILE A 291 0.03 0.43 -2.26
N LYS A 292 -1.24 0.72 -1.97
CA LYS A 292 -2.09 1.46 -2.90
C LYS A 292 -1.46 2.81 -3.23
N PHE A 293 -0.96 3.56 -2.24
CA PHE A 293 -0.24 4.82 -2.45
C PHE A 293 1.00 4.65 -3.34
N LEU A 294 1.81 3.64 -3.06
CA LEU A 294 3.04 3.39 -3.81
C LEU A 294 2.74 3.15 -5.29
N VAL A 295 1.76 2.31 -5.58
CA VAL A 295 1.39 1.93 -6.94
C VAL A 295 0.70 3.08 -7.68
N THR A 296 -0.31 3.69 -7.07
CA THR A 296 -1.20 4.61 -7.81
C THR A 296 -0.68 6.05 -7.83
N VAL A 297 0.12 6.45 -6.84
CA VAL A 297 0.59 7.83 -6.70
C VAL A 297 2.08 7.92 -6.92
N TYR A 298 2.88 7.18 -6.15
CA TYR A 298 4.34 7.35 -6.15
C TYR A 298 4.97 6.86 -7.47
N MET A 299 4.67 5.65 -7.93
CA MET A 299 5.18 5.14 -9.21
C MET A 299 4.67 5.96 -10.40
N ALA A 300 3.41 6.40 -10.38
CA ALA A 300 2.87 7.31 -11.40
C ALA A 300 3.62 8.66 -11.43
N SER A 301 4.02 9.17 -10.26
CA SER A 301 4.83 10.39 -10.15
C SER A 301 6.23 10.21 -10.70
N ILE A 302 6.84 9.03 -10.49
CA ILE A 302 8.11 8.66 -11.13
C ILE A 302 7.92 8.65 -12.65
N SER A 303 6.94 7.91 -13.18
CA SER A 303 6.65 7.89 -14.62
C SER A 303 6.51 9.30 -15.19
N LYS A 304 5.73 10.16 -14.53
CA LYS A 304 5.52 11.56 -14.97
C LYS A 304 6.81 12.38 -15.01
N THR A 305 7.69 12.15 -14.06
CA THR A 305 9.00 12.79 -13.99
C THR A 305 9.90 12.31 -15.13
N LEU A 306 9.92 11.00 -15.38
CA LEU A 306 10.73 10.39 -16.43
C LEU A 306 10.28 10.80 -17.83
N GLU A 307 8.98 10.99 -18.07
CA GLU A 307 8.45 11.58 -19.31
C GLU A 307 9.05 12.96 -19.62
N ARG A 308 9.28 13.77 -18.58
CA ARG A 308 9.86 15.12 -18.73
C ARG A 308 11.37 15.08 -18.95
N ILE A 309 12.07 14.18 -18.25
CA ILE A 309 13.54 14.11 -18.29
C ILE A 309 14.04 13.40 -19.56
N PHE A 310 13.51 12.21 -19.86
CA PHE A 310 13.98 11.38 -20.95
C PHE A 310 13.31 11.73 -22.28
N CYS A 311 14.01 11.51 -23.39
CA CYS A 311 13.38 11.52 -24.71
C CYS A 311 12.39 10.36 -24.83
N THR A 312 11.35 10.54 -25.66
CA THR A 312 10.21 9.62 -25.82
C THR A 312 10.61 8.15 -25.90
N LYS A 313 11.59 7.80 -26.74
CA LYS A 313 12.06 6.43 -26.92
C LYS A 313 12.51 5.75 -25.61
N TYR A 314 13.12 6.51 -24.70
CA TYR A 314 13.64 5.98 -23.43
C TYR A 314 12.60 6.05 -22.33
N SER A 315 11.80 7.12 -22.28
CA SER A 315 10.72 7.24 -21.30
C SER A 315 9.68 6.12 -21.49
N GLU A 316 9.26 5.83 -22.73
CA GLU A 316 8.28 4.76 -23.02
C GLU A 316 8.72 3.41 -22.45
N LYS A 317 9.96 3.00 -22.70
CA LYS A 317 10.47 1.72 -22.21
C LYS A 317 10.47 1.63 -20.67
N ILE A 318 10.91 2.69 -19.99
CA ILE A 318 10.98 2.67 -18.52
C ILE A 318 9.56 2.73 -17.92
N ILE A 319 8.65 3.45 -18.56
CA ILE A 319 7.25 3.54 -18.13
C ILE A 319 6.55 2.18 -18.30
N GLU A 320 6.78 1.46 -19.39
CA GLU A 320 6.28 0.08 -19.57
C GLU A 320 6.75 -0.84 -18.43
N GLU A 321 8.01 -0.73 -18.02
CA GLU A 321 8.56 -1.49 -16.88
C GLU A 321 7.89 -1.11 -15.55
N ILE A 322 7.64 0.19 -15.33
CA ILE A 322 6.89 0.67 -14.16
C ILE A 322 5.45 0.11 -14.14
N GLU A 323 4.78 0.13 -15.29
CA GLU A 323 3.42 -0.41 -15.45
C GLU A 323 3.35 -1.91 -15.18
N GLU A 324 4.36 -2.67 -15.60
CA GLU A 324 4.50 -4.10 -15.29
C GLU A 324 4.66 -4.32 -13.77
N TYR A 325 5.52 -3.56 -13.10
CA TYR A 325 5.67 -3.62 -11.64
C TYR A 325 4.38 -3.30 -10.89
N ILE A 326 3.66 -2.27 -11.35
CA ILE A 326 2.35 -1.89 -10.82
C ILE A 326 1.34 -3.03 -10.98
N LYS A 327 1.24 -3.59 -12.20
CA LYS A 327 0.30 -4.64 -12.55
C LYS A 327 0.54 -5.90 -11.73
N ASP A 328 1.80 -6.30 -11.59
CA ASP A 328 2.19 -7.48 -10.82
C ASP A 328 1.85 -7.32 -9.35
N LEU A 329 2.26 -6.20 -8.73
CA LEU A 329 1.99 -5.95 -7.31
C LEU A 329 0.49 -5.91 -7.02
N MET A 330 -0.30 -5.18 -7.81
CA MET A 330 -1.75 -5.12 -7.65
C MET A 330 -2.42 -6.46 -7.93
N GLY A 331 -1.93 -7.21 -8.93
CA GLY A 331 -2.40 -8.56 -9.23
C GLY A 331 -2.29 -9.47 -8.01
N TYR A 332 -1.16 -9.41 -7.29
CA TYR A 332 -0.95 -10.20 -6.08
C TYR A 332 -1.78 -9.72 -4.87
N VAL A 333 -1.87 -8.40 -4.63
CA VAL A 333 -2.68 -7.84 -3.54
C VAL A 333 -4.16 -8.20 -3.72
N ASN A 334 -4.68 -8.07 -4.94
CA ASN A 334 -6.07 -8.34 -5.28
C ASN A 334 -6.46 -9.83 -5.18
N THR A 335 -5.56 -10.74 -4.78
CA THR A 335 -5.91 -12.16 -4.54
C THR A 335 -6.49 -12.42 -3.14
N ARG A 336 -6.46 -11.44 -2.23
CA ARG A 336 -6.78 -11.61 -0.80
C ARG A 336 -8.13 -11.00 -0.43
N ASN A 337 -8.76 -11.54 0.62
CA ASN A 337 -10.04 -11.07 1.18
C ASN A 337 -11.16 -10.86 0.14
N ASN A 338 -11.20 -11.68 -0.91
CA ASN A 338 -12.20 -11.60 -1.97
C ASN A 338 -13.45 -12.41 -1.65
N GLU A 339 -14.51 -12.20 -2.42
CA GLU A 339 -15.65 -13.11 -2.47
C GLU A 339 -15.59 -13.97 -3.74
N TYR A 340 -15.65 -15.29 -3.59
CA TYR A 340 -15.77 -16.21 -4.72
C TYR A 340 -17.14 -16.88 -4.70
N TYR A 341 -17.62 -17.23 -5.88
CA TYR A 341 -18.88 -17.95 -6.07
C TYR A 341 -18.56 -19.30 -6.72
N PHE A 342 -18.93 -20.38 -6.05
CA PHE A 342 -18.81 -21.73 -6.58
C PHE A 342 -20.20 -22.29 -6.88
N PHE A 343 -20.38 -22.81 -8.10
CA PHE A 343 -21.55 -23.59 -8.44
C PHE A 343 -21.33 -25.02 -7.98
N ILE A 344 -22.27 -25.56 -7.22
CA ILE A 344 -22.18 -26.90 -6.64
C ILE A 344 -23.45 -27.67 -6.94
N ARG A 345 -23.34 -28.97 -7.19
CA ARG A 345 -24.51 -29.81 -7.40
C ARG A 345 -25.36 -29.88 -6.13
N LYS A 346 -26.67 -29.67 -6.27
CA LYS A 346 -27.63 -29.79 -5.16
C LYS A 346 -27.53 -31.17 -4.52
N GLY A 347 -27.48 -31.22 -3.19
CA GLY A 347 -27.32 -32.47 -2.44
C GLY A 347 -25.87 -32.85 -2.13
N LEU A 348 -24.87 -32.18 -2.73
CA LEU A 348 -23.45 -32.52 -2.52
C LEU A 348 -22.96 -32.13 -1.12
N ILE A 349 -23.49 -31.05 -0.55
CA ILE A 349 -23.17 -30.58 0.81
C ILE A 349 -23.64 -31.58 1.88
N GLN A 350 -24.65 -32.41 1.58
CA GLN A 350 -25.13 -33.46 2.49
C GLN A 350 -24.45 -34.81 2.23
N SER A 351 -23.46 -34.87 1.34
CA SER A 351 -22.74 -36.09 1.00
C SER A 351 -21.51 -36.30 1.88
N ASP A 352 -20.88 -37.47 1.78
CA ASP A 352 -19.60 -37.74 2.44
C ASP A 352 -18.38 -37.32 1.59
N GLN A 353 -18.60 -36.73 0.42
CA GLN A 353 -17.53 -36.36 -0.50
C GLN A 353 -16.77 -35.12 -0.01
N THR A 354 -15.45 -35.12 -0.18
CA THR A 354 -14.66 -33.90 0.03
C THR A 354 -14.89 -32.96 -1.15
N ILE A 355 -15.28 -31.73 -0.87
CA ILE A 355 -15.51 -30.68 -1.86
C ILE A 355 -14.25 -29.83 -1.94
N GLU A 356 -13.64 -29.74 -3.11
CA GLU A 356 -12.47 -28.90 -3.35
C GLU A 356 -12.89 -27.48 -3.73
N LEU A 357 -12.43 -26.50 -2.96
CA LEU A 357 -12.70 -25.08 -3.17
C LEU A 357 -11.38 -24.35 -3.47
N PRO A 358 -10.96 -24.29 -4.74
CA PRO A 358 -9.72 -23.62 -5.15
C PRO A 358 -9.83 -22.10 -5.00
N CYS A 359 -8.81 -21.47 -4.43
CA CYS A 359 -8.74 -20.03 -4.21
C CYS A 359 -7.68 -19.39 -5.13
N MET A 360 -7.91 -18.16 -5.59
CA MET A 360 -6.94 -17.41 -6.41
C MET A 360 -5.59 -17.16 -5.73
N CYS A 361 -5.51 -17.27 -4.39
CA CYS A 361 -4.22 -17.24 -3.69
C CYS A 361 -3.38 -18.53 -3.90
N GLY A 362 -3.91 -19.52 -4.63
CA GLY A 362 -3.26 -20.80 -4.93
C GLY A 362 -3.59 -21.93 -3.97
N ARG A 363 -4.30 -21.66 -2.86
CA ARG A 363 -4.71 -22.70 -1.90
C ARG A 363 -5.96 -23.43 -2.38
N ILE A 364 -5.94 -24.76 -2.32
CA ILE A 364 -7.13 -25.60 -2.47
C ILE A 364 -7.66 -25.92 -1.06
N ASN A 365 -8.89 -25.50 -0.77
CA ASN A 365 -9.53 -25.80 0.51
C ASN A 365 -10.35 -27.07 0.36
N ASN A 366 -9.98 -28.09 1.14
CA ASN A 366 -10.64 -29.39 1.17
C ASN A 366 -11.76 -29.36 2.21
N TRP A 367 -12.99 -29.10 1.78
CA TRP A 367 -14.16 -29.02 2.65
C TRP A 367 -14.76 -30.42 2.83
N LYS A 368 -14.57 -30.98 4.03
CA LYS A 368 -14.92 -32.36 4.36
C LYS A 368 -16.27 -32.44 5.07
N SER A 369 -16.97 -33.57 4.92
CA SER A 369 -18.17 -33.89 5.72
C SER A 369 -17.88 -33.76 7.22
N PRO A 370 -18.77 -33.12 8.02
CA PRO A 370 -20.17 -32.77 7.73
C PRO A 370 -20.37 -31.41 7.04
N HIS A 371 -19.34 -30.86 6.39
CA HIS A 371 -19.39 -29.62 5.61
C HIS A 371 -19.88 -28.44 6.44
N ASP A 372 -19.15 -28.13 7.51
CA ASP A 372 -19.46 -26.98 8.35
C ASP A 372 -19.35 -25.68 7.54
N LEU A 373 -20.44 -24.91 7.51
CA LEU A 373 -20.50 -23.62 6.84
C LEU A 373 -19.51 -22.60 7.43
N SER A 374 -19.07 -22.82 8.67
CA SER A 374 -18.03 -21.99 9.30
C SER A 374 -16.68 -22.09 8.58
N ASP A 375 -16.40 -23.17 7.83
CA ASP A 375 -15.14 -23.40 7.09
C ASP A 375 -15.18 -22.90 5.64
N VAL A 376 -16.24 -22.20 5.22
CA VAL A 376 -16.47 -21.79 3.82
C VAL A 376 -15.74 -20.48 3.49
N TYR A 377 -14.43 -20.49 3.71
CA TYR A 377 -13.50 -19.41 3.38
C TYR A 377 -12.06 -19.94 3.25
N CYS A 378 -11.18 -19.14 2.65
CA CYS A 378 -9.77 -19.48 2.52
C CYS A 378 -8.99 -19.11 3.78
N LYS A 379 -8.50 -20.08 4.56
CA LYS A 379 -7.65 -19.82 5.74
C LYS A 379 -6.30 -19.15 5.41
N SER A 380 -5.88 -19.16 4.13
CA SER A 380 -4.61 -18.54 3.71
C SER A 380 -4.73 -17.05 3.39
N CYS A 381 -5.88 -16.58 2.92
CA CYS A 381 -6.02 -15.20 2.44
C CYS A 381 -7.32 -14.52 2.85
N GLY A 382 -8.19 -15.19 3.59
CA GLY A 382 -9.46 -14.63 4.09
C GLY A 382 -10.59 -14.59 3.07
N SER A 383 -10.36 -14.99 1.82
CA SER A 383 -11.41 -14.93 0.80
C SER A 383 -12.62 -15.80 1.18
N LYS A 384 -13.81 -15.21 1.15
CA LYS A 384 -15.07 -15.88 1.45
C LYS A 384 -15.55 -16.69 0.25
N PHE A 385 -16.07 -17.88 0.51
CA PHE A 385 -16.68 -18.70 -0.52
C PHE A 385 -18.20 -18.61 -0.40
N ASN A 386 -18.87 -18.37 -1.51
CA ASN A 386 -20.32 -18.38 -1.62
C ASN A 386 -20.71 -19.57 -2.50
N LEU A 387 -21.60 -20.41 -2.00
CA LEU A 387 -22.00 -21.63 -2.69
C LEU A 387 -23.37 -21.44 -3.32
N ILE A 388 -23.49 -21.76 -4.60
CA ILE A 388 -24.73 -21.71 -5.37
C ILE A 388 -25.09 -23.13 -5.76
N GLU A 389 -26.13 -23.70 -5.13
CA GLU A 389 -26.61 -25.03 -5.47
C GLU A 389 -27.36 -25.04 -6.80
N VAL A 390 -26.99 -25.96 -7.70
CA VAL A 390 -27.59 -26.14 -9.02
C VAL A 390 -28.23 -27.52 -9.12
N GLU A 391 -29.46 -27.58 -9.65
CA GLU A 391 -30.18 -28.84 -9.83
C GLU A 391 -29.65 -29.63 -11.04
N GLY A 392 -29.72 -30.97 -10.94
CA GLY A 392 -29.30 -31.87 -12.03
C GLY A 392 -27.79 -32.01 -12.15
N ASN A 393 -27.31 -32.29 -13.37
CA ASN A 393 -25.89 -32.44 -13.69
C ASN A 393 -25.54 -31.54 -14.89
N PRO A 394 -25.46 -30.22 -14.68
CA PRO A 394 -25.29 -29.24 -15.77
C PRO A 394 -23.89 -29.25 -16.40
N GLY A 395 -22.88 -29.81 -15.73
CA GLY A 395 -21.49 -29.78 -16.20
C GLY A 395 -20.84 -28.42 -15.95
N TYR A 396 -21.23 -27.41 -16.72
CA TYR A 396 -20.69 -26.05 -16.68
C TYR A 396 -21.80 -24.99 -16.61
N ILE A 397 -21.49 -23.86 -15.98
CA ILE A 397 -22.31 -22.64 -15.97
C ILE A 397 -21.56 -21.54 -16.70
N MET A 398 -22.22 -20.88 -17.64
CA MET A 398 -21.65 -19.75 -18.38
C MET A 398 -21.72 -18.48 -17.53
N THR A 399 -20.57 -17.89 -17.23
CA THR A 399 -20.46 -16.62 -16.48
C THR A 399 -19.88 -15.52 -17.37
N SER A 400 -19.91 -14.27 -16.93
CA SER A 400 -19.23 -13.17 -17.65
C SER A 400 -17.71 -13.35 -17.77
N SER A 401 -17.11 -14.21 -16.94
CA SER A 401 -15.68 -14.52 -16.96
C SER A 401 -15.33 -15.81 -17.72
N GLY A 402 -16.33 -16.46 -18.32
CA GLY A 402 -16.18 -17.73 -19.03
C GLY A 402 -17.00 -18.87 -18.44
N PRO A 403 -16.89 -20.07 -19.03
CA PRO A 403 -17.46 -21.30 -18.47
C PRO A 403 -16.86 -21.60 -17.08
N ALA A 404 -17.72 -21.92 -16.11
CA ALA A 404 -17.34 -22.33 -14.77
C ALA A 404 -17.87 -23.74 -14.50
N LYS A 405 -17.01 -24.68 -14.12
CA LYS A 405 -17.44 -26.05 -13.80
C LYS A 405 -18.33 -26.07 -12.55
N VAL A 406 -19.38 -26.88 -12.60
CA VAL A 406 -20.20 -27.18 -11.42
C VAL A 406 -19.52 -28.29 -10.62
N ILE A 407 -19.21 -28.01 -9.36
CA ILE A 407 -18.56 -28.99 -8.48
C ILE A 407 -19.51 -30.17 -8.25
N GLY A 408 -19.00 -31.39 -8.46
CA GLY A 408 -19.77 -32.63 -8.39
C GLY A 408 -20.52 -32.99 -9.68
N SER A 409 -20.27 -32.28 -10.79
CA SER A 409 -20.73 -32.69 -12.13
C SER A 409 -19.77 -33.66 -12.82
N ASP A 410 -20.33 -34.50 -13.71
CA ASP A 410 -19.61 -35.57 -14.41
C ASP A 410 -18.90 -35.05 -15.69
N VAL A 411 -18.14 -33.96 -15.54
CA VAL A 411 -17.33 -33.36 -16.62
C VAL A 411 -15.90 -33.12 -16.12
N PRO A 412 -14.88 -33.18 -17.00
CA PRO A 412 -13.49 -32.92 -16.62
C PRO A 412 -13.31 -31.50 -16.07
N ASP A 413 -12.25 -31.27 -15.30
CA ASP A 413 -11.84 -29.89 -15.03
C ASP A 413 -11.40 -29.20 -16.32
N LEU A 414 -11.64 -27.89 -16.43
CA LEU A 414 -11.22 -27.13 -17.61
C LEU A 414 -9.74 -27.40 -17.92
N ALA A 415 -8.90 -27.39 -16.88
CA ALA A 415 -7.46 -27.65 -16.93
C ALA A 415 -7.09 -29.02 -17.53
N GLU A 416 -7.97 -30.01 -17.42
CA GLU A 416 -7.78 -31.40 -17.84
C GLU A 416 -8.38 -31.70 -19.23
N MET A 417 -9.19 -30.80 -19.77
CA MET A 417 -9.75 -30.92 -21.12
C MET A 417 -8.67 -30.83 -22.20
N SER A 418 -8.90 -31.51 -23.32
CA SER A 418 -8.11 -31.27 -24.54
C SER A 418 -8.28 -29.82 -25.03
N PHE A 419 -7.32 -29.35 -25.83
CA PHE A 419 -7.37 -27.99 -26.37
C PHE A 419 -8.63 -27.78 -27.23
N GLU A 420 -8.98 -28.78 -28.04
CA GLU A 420 -10.12 -28.78 -28.94
C GLU A 420 -11.46 -28.71 -28.20
N GLU A 421 -11.66 -29.56 -27.18
CA GLU A 421 -12.88 -29.53 -26.36
C GLU A 421 -13.00 -28.21 -25.59
N ARG A 422 -11.88 -27.71 -25.05
CA ARG A 422 -11.88 -26.42 -24.35
C ARG A 422 -12.22 -25.29 -25.33
N LYS A 423 -11.68 -25.31 -26.54
CA LYS A 423 -11.97 -24.32 -27.58
C LYS A 423 -13.45 -24.31 -27.93
N GLU A 424 -14.07 -25.46 -28.16
CA GLU A 424 -15.51 -25.56 -28.46
C GLU A 424 -16.37 -24.97 -27.34
N LEU A 425 -16.05 -25.27 -26.09
CA LEU A 425 -16.78 -24.74 -24.93
C LEU A 425 -16.69 -23.21 -24.83
N PHE A 426 -15.52 -22.63 -25.11
CA PHE A 426 -15.34 -21.18 -25.13
C PHE A 426 -15.99 -20.52 -26.34
N GLU A 427 -16.02 -21.18 -27.52
CA GLU A 427 -16.77 -20.69 -28.68
C GLU A 427 -18.29 -20.68 -28.44
N GLU A 428 -18.82 -21.66 -27.70
CA GLU A 428 -20.22 -21.68 -27.29
C GLU A 428 -20.53 -20.54 -26.31
N TRP A 429 -19.65 -20.33 -25.33
CA TRP A 429 -19.74 -19.21 -24.40
C TRP A 429 -19.77 -17.85 -25.13
N GLU A 430 -18.87 -17.63 -26.09
CA GLU A 430 -18.82 -16.39 -26.88
C GLU A 430 -20.13 -16.14 -27.63
N LYS A 431 -20.72 -17.19 -28.23
CA LYS A 431 -22.02 -17.08 -28.91
C LYS A 431 -23.11 -16.61 -27.96
N ILE A 432 -23.25 -17.26 -26.80
CA ILE A 432 -24.25 -16.91 -25.79
C ILE A 432 -24.07 -15.45 -25.32
N MET A 433 -22.83 -15.02 -25.07
CA MET A 433 -22.55 -13.64 -24.65
C MET A 433 -22.86 -12.63 -25.75
N SER A 434 -22.59 -12.97 -27.01
CA SER A 434 -22.91 -12.12 -28.16
C SER A 434 -24.42 -11.97 -28.38
N ASP A 435 -25.20 -13.04 -28.25
CA ASP A 435 -26.66 -13.02 -28.40
C ASP A 435 -27.33 -12.23 -27.27
N THR A 436 -26.81 -12.34 -26.04
CA THR A 436 -27.31 -11.57 -24.88
C THR A 436 -27.02 -10.07 -25.03
N SER A 437 -25.93 -9.70 -25.70
CA SER A 437 -25.59 -8.29 -26.01
C SER A 437 -26.48 -7.68 -27.11
N ALA A 438 -27.00 -8.51 -28.02
CA ALA A 438 -27.97 -8.10 -29.05
C ALA A 438 -29.37 -7.88 -28.46
N ASP A 439 -29.79 -8.69 -27.49
CA ASP A 439 -31.08 -8.56 -26.82
C ASP A 439 -31.18 -7.31 -25.92
N ASN A 440 -30.08 -6.87 -25.33
CA ASN A 440 -30.01 -5.60 -24.59
C ASN A 440 -30.08 -4.36 -25.50
N LYS A 441 -29.76 -4.47 -26.79
CA LYS A 441 -29.99 -3.40 -27.79
C LYS A 441 -31.44 -3.35 -28.28
N LEU A 442 -32.20 -4.44 -28.16
CA LEU A 442 -33.62 -4.51 -28.57
C LEU A 442 -34.61 -4.11 -27.46
N LYS A 443 -34.14 -3.97 -26.21
CA LYS A 443 -34.97 -3.51 -25.06
C LYS A 443 -34.62 -2.11 -24.53
N GLY A 444 -33.76 -1.38 -25.22
CA GLY A 444 -33.50 0.03 -24.94
C GLY A 444 -34.40 0.96 -25.76
N ASN A 445 -35.62 1.18 -25.30
CA ASN A 445 -36.42 2.38 -25.60
C ASN A 445 -36.54 3.20 -24.31
#